data_AF-A0A820AWF0-F1
#
_entry.id   AF-A0A820AWF0-F1
#
_cell.length_a   1.000
_cell.length_b   1.000
_cell.length_c   1.000
_cell.angle_alpha   90.00
_cell.angle_beta   90.00
_cell.angle_gamma   90.00
#
_symmetry.space_group_name_H-M   'P 1'
#
loop_
_entity.id
_entity.type
_entity.pdbx_description
1 polymer ?
#
loop_
_entity_poly.entity_id
_entity_poly.type
_entity_poly.pdbx_seq_one_letter_code
_entity_poly.pdbx_strand_id
1 'polypeptide(L)'
;MTDSYITTLGQVISKITLYVPYFTITLGTVGALCNILTFSAKKLRQNSCAFYFLCSSVFDILTLLICGTLRLMVDHYQYALNQTAIFCKIRVYLTGVFPGISTACLVLATIDRCWLTSSL
;
A
#
# COMPACT_ATOMS: atom_id res chain seq x y z
N MET A 1 1.63 38.02 15.45
CA MET A 1 0.60 37.58 14.48
C MET A 1 1.06 36.39 13.66
N THR A 2 2.31 36.36 13.19
CA THR A 2 2.93 35.20 12.52
C THR A 2 2.88 33.91 13.35
N ASP A 3 3.09 33.97 14.66
CA ASP A 3 3.09 32.78 15.54
C ASP A 3 1.74 32.05 15.61
N SER A 4 0.64 32.79 15.49
CA SER A 4 -0.73 32.24 15.50
C SER A 4 -1.02 31.44 14.23
N TYR A 5 -0.47 31.85 13.08
CA TYR A 5 -0.62 31.09 11.83
C TYR A 5 0.17 29.79 11.86
N ILE A 6 1.41 29.82 12.37
CA ILE A 6 2.27 28.64 12.48
C ILE A 6 1.66 27.57 13.39
N THR A 7 1.08 27.98 14.52
CA THR A 7 0.40 27.05 15.45
C THR A 7 -0.87 26.46 14.85
N THR A 8 -1.66 27.23 14.13
CA THR A 8 -2.87 26.73 13.46
C THR A 8 -2.54 25.73 12.35
N LEU A 9 -1.52 26.02 11.54
CA LEU A 9 -1.01 25.11 10.50
C LEU A 9 -0.49 23.80 11.09
N GLY A 10 0.25 23.85 12.20
CA GLY A 10 0.74 22.66 12.89
C GLY A 10 -0.40 21.74 13.36
N GLN A 11 -1.49 22.32 13.88
CA GLN A 11 -2.66 21.54 14.29
C GLN A 11 -3.37 20.89 13.09
N VAL A 12 -3.54 21.61 11.98
CA VAL A 12 -4.16 21.07 10.76
C VAL A 12 -3.33 19.92 10.19
N ILE A 13 -2.01 20.08 10.11
CA ILE A 13 -1.10 19.03 9.61
C ILE A 13 -1.21 17.78 10.49
N SER A 14 -1.20 17.91 11.81
CA SER A 14 -1.32 16.78 12.73
C SER A 14 -2.64 16.01 12.54
N LYS A 15 -3.75 16.71 12.28
CA LYS A 15 -5.04 16.07 11.98
C LYS A 15 -5.02 15.33 10.64
N ILE A 16 -4.44 15.93 9.61
CA ILE A 16 -4.32 15.31 8.28
C ILE A 16 -3.45 14.05 8.36
N THR A 17 -2.30 14.11 9.03
CA THR A 17 -1.38 12.98 9.19
C THR A 17 -2.00 11.83 9.99
N LEU A 18 -3.02 12.07 10.82
CA LEU A 18 -3.79 11.03 11.49
C LEU A 18 -4.87 10.44 10.56
N TYR A 19 -5.70 11.30 9.97
CA TYR A 19 -6.92 10.87 9.29
C TYR A 19 -6.64 10.20 7.94
N VAL A 20 -5.67 10.72 7.19
CA VAL A 20 -5.30 10.19 5.86
C VAL A 20 -4.85 8.73 5.93
N PRO A 21 -3.86 8.32 6.74
CA PRO A 21 -3.45 6.92 6.80
C PRO A 21 -4.56 6.02 7.32
N TYR A 22 -5.38 6.48 8.26
CA TYR A 22 -6.53 5.71 8.74
C TYR A 22 -7.51 5.40 7.59
N PHE A 23 -7.87 6.44 6.83
CA PHE A 23 -8.77 6.31 5.69
C PHE A 23 -8.17 5.41 4.61
N THR A 24 -6.90 5.61 4.26
CA THR A 24 -6.19 4.80 3.26
C THR A 24 -6.10 3.32 3.68
N ILE A 25 -5.87 3.01 4.96
CA ILE A 25 -5.87 1.64 5.46
C ILE A 25 -7.26 1.00 5.32
N THR A 26 -8.32 1.72 5.69
CA THR A 26 -9.69 1.20 5.59
C THR A 26 -10.12 0.94 4.14
N LEU A 27 -9.89 1.90 3.23
CA LEU A 27 -10.21 1.70 1.82
C LEU A 27 -9.32 0.64 1.17
N GLY A 28 -8.03 0.63 1.48
CA GLY A 28 -7.07 -0.31 0.93
C GLY A 28 -7.36 -1.76 1.35
N THR A 29 -7.73 -1.97 2.61
CA THR A 29 -8.14 -3.32 3.09
C THR A 29 -9.43 -3.79 2.44
N VAL A 30 -10.45 -2.92 2.32
CA VAL A 30 -11.70 -3.26 1.63
C VAL A 30 -11.46 -3.59 0.14
N GLY A 31 -10.68 -2.75 -0.56
CA GLY A 31 -10.35 -2.98 -1.96
C GLY A 31 -9.61 -4.28 -2.19
N ALA A 32 -8.66 -4.61 -1.30
CA ALA A 32 -7.91 -5.85 -1.42
C ALA A 32 -8.73 -7.10 -1.03
N LEU A 33 -9.64 -6.98 -0.06
CA LEU A 33 -10.66 -8.02 0.23
C LEU A 33 -11.55 -8.28 -0.98
N CYS A 34 -12.04 -7.22 -1.64
CA CYS A 34 -12.81 -7.35 -2.88
C CYS A 34 -12.00 -8.04 -3.99
N ASN A 35 -10.72 -7.72 -4.15
CA ASN A 35 -9.85 -8.43 -5.11
C ASN A 35 -9.72 -9.91 -4.76
N ILE A 36 -9.41 -10.26 -3.50
CA ILE A 36 -9.29 -11.66 -3.08
C ILE A 36 -10.60 -12.42 -3.32
N LEU A 37 -11.75 -11.85 -2.95
CA LEU A 37 -13.06 -12.47 -3.16
C LEU A 37 -13.37 -12.66 -4.65
N THR A 38 -13.06 -11.67 -5.48
CA THR A 38 -13.27 -11.73 -6.94
C THR A 38 -12.39 -12.82 -7.58
N PHE A 39 -11.14 -12.94 -7.16
CA PHE A 39 -10.21 -13.95 -7.67
C PHE A 39 -10.42 -15.35 -7.05
N SER A 40 -11.08 -15.46 -5.90
CA SER A 40 -11.50 -16.75 -5.31
C SER A 40 -12.66 -17.40 -6.08
N ALA A 41 -13.36 -16.64 -6.92
CA ALA A 41 -14.43 -17.19 -7.76
C ALA A 41 -13.87 -18.25 -8.72
N LYS A 42 -14.46 -19.46 -8.68
CA LYS A 42 -14.07 -20.66 -9.46
C LYS A 42 -13.84 -20.42 -10.95
N LYS A 43 -14.47 -19.40 -11.53
CA LYS A 43 -14.42 -19.03 -12.95
C LYS A 43 -13.09 -18.38 -13.37
N LEU A 44 -12.34 -17.79 -12.44
CA LEU A 44 -11.07 -17.09 -12.75
C LEU A 44 -9.81 -17.90 -12.43
N ARG A 45 -9.92 -18.99 -11.67
CA ARG A 45 -8.79 -19.88 -11.32
C ARG A 45 -8.19 -20.65 -12.51
N GLN A 46 -8.82 -20.55 -13.69
CA GLN A 46 -8.38 -21.18 -14.93
C GLN A 46 -7.35 -20.33 -15.69
N ASN A 47 -7.20 -19.04 -15.34
CA ASN A 47 -6.25 -18.12 -15.97
C ASN A 47 -5.05 -17.86 -15.04
N SER A 48 -3.83 -18.10 -15.52
CA SER A 48 -2.57 -17.81 -14.81
C SER A 48 -2.48 -16.33 -14.37
N CYS A 49 -3.03 -15.42 -15.18
CA CYS A 49 -3.15 -13.98 -14.91
C CYS A 49 -3.83 -13.64 -13.56
N ALA A 50 -4.81 -14.43 -13.12
CA ALA A 50 -5.52 -14.20 -11.86
C ALA A 50 -4.62 -14.35 -10.62
N PHE A 51 -3.62 -15.24 -10.69
CA PHE A 51 -2.68 -15.46 -9.60
C PHE A 51 -1.73 -14.26 -9.41
N TYR A 52 -1.29 -13.63 -10.50
CA TYR A 52 -0.44 -12.43 -10.45
C TYR A 52 -1.15 -11.25 -9.81
N PHE A 53 -2.43 -11.04 -10.12
CA PHE A 53 -3.25 -10.00 -9.50
C PHE A 53 -3.49 -10.24 -8.01
N LEU A 54 -3.69 -11.50 -7.61
CA LEU A 54 -3.86 -11.87 -6.20
C LEU A 54 -2.56 -11.62 -5.43
N CYS A 55 -1.42 -11.98 -6.01
CA CYS A 55 -0.10 -11.73 -5.42
C CYS A 55 0.17 -10.22 -5.26
N SER A 56 -0.09 -9.42 -6.30
CA SER A 56 -0.02 -7.95 -6.26
C SER A 56 -0.90 -7.35 -5.15
N SER A 57 -2.16 -7.81 -5.04
CA SER A 57 -3.08 -7.33 -4.00
C SER A 57 -2.59 -7.66 -2.57
N VAL A 58 -1.96 -8.82 -2.36
CA VAL A 58 -1.37 -9.20 -1.08
C VAL A 58 -0.18 -8.30 -0.72
N PHE A 59 0.69 -7.99 -1.70
CA PHE A 59 1.80 -7.06 -1.49
C PHE A 59 1.33 -5.64 -1.21
N ASP A 60 0.25 -5.18 -1.84
CA ASP A 60 -0.38 -3.89 -1.53
C ASP A 60 -0.92 -3.83 -0.09
N ILE A 61 -1.63 -4.87 0.38
CA ILE A 61 -2.06 -4.95 1.79
C ILE A 61 -0.86 -4.89 2.74
N LEU A 62 0.18 -5.69 2.47
CA LEU A 62 1.39 -5.73 3.30
C LEU A 62 2.05 -4.35 3.36
N THR A 63 2.13 -3.64 2.23
CA THR A 63 2.66 -2.28 2.17
C THR A 63 1.83 -1.31 2.99
N LEU A 64 0.52 -1.35 2.82
CA LEU A 64 -0.42 -0.50 3.54
C LEU A 64 -0.35 -0.74 5.04
N LEU A 65 -0.32 -2.00 5.47
CA LEU A 65 -0.28 -2.38 6.87
C LEU A 65 1.06 -1.98 7.50
N ILE A 66 2.19 -2.34 6.88
CA ILE A 66 3.52 -2.06 7.43
C ILE A 66 3.79 -0.56 7.39
N CYS A 67 3.61 0.08 6.23
CA CYS A 67 3.99 1.48 6.05
C CYS A 67 3.00 2.45 6.71
N GLY A 68 1.70 2.14 6.67
CA GLY A 68 0.66 2.89 7.36
C GLY A 68 0.79 2.81 8.88
N THR A 69 0.98 1.60 9.44
CA THR A 69 1.14 1.41 10.89
C THR A 69 2.43 2.04 11.39
N LEU A 70 3.56 1.87 10.69
CA LEU A 70 4.81 2.56 11.08
C LEU A 70 4.66 4.08 11.10
N ARG A 71 3.96 4.65 10.11
CA ARG A 71 3.76 6.11 10.02
C ARG A 71 2.93 6.61 11.21
N LEU A 72 1.84 5.90 11.55
CA LEU A 72 1.00 6.21 12.72
C LEU A 72 1.77 6.08 14.04
N MET A 73 2.59 5.04 14.19
CA MET A 73 3.39 4.78 15.40
C MET A 73 4.47 5.86 15.62
N VAL A 74 5.10 6.34 14.55
CA VAL A 74 6.13 7.39 14.63
C VAL A 74 5.51 8.77 14.89
N ASP A 75 4.41 9.11 14.22
CA ASP A 75 3.83 10.46 14.29
C ASP A 75 3.04 10.70 15.59
N HIS A 76 2.29 9.69 16.07
CA HIS A 76 1.39 9.86 17.23
C HIS A 76 1.87 9.22 18.51
N TYR A 77 2.52 8.06 18.45
CA TYR A 77 2.96 7.36 19.67
C TYR A 77 4.34 7.79 20.16
N GLN A 78 5.02 8.70 19.45
CA GLN A 78 6.39 9.14 19.77
C GLN A 78 7.35 7.98 20.03
N TYR A 79 7.09 6.81 19.41
CA TYR A 79 8.01 5.70 19.52
C TYR A 79 9.32 6.10 18.84
N ALA A 80 10.42 6.02 19.60
CA ALA A 80 11.79 6.26 19.14
C ALA A 80 12.29 5.22 18.11
N LEU A 81 11.41 4.59 17.35
CA LEU A 81 11.75 3.68 16.25
C LEU A 81 12.57 4.37 15.15
N ASN A 82 12.50 5.70 15.06
CA ASN A 82 13.34 6.51 14.18
C ASN A 82 14.77 6.73 14.70
N GLN A 83 15.09 6.40 15.96
CA GLN A 83 16.45 6.55 16.48
C GLN A 83 17.42 5.53 15.89
N THR A 84 16.92 4.40 15.39
CA THR A 84 17.74 3.40 14.73
C THR A 84 17.75 3.65 13.23
N ALA A 85 18.89 4.11 12.68
CA ALA A 85 19.06 4.39 11.25
C ALA A 85 18.66 3.22 10.33
N ILE A 86 18.75 1.99 10.85
CA ILE A 86 18.35 0.74 10.17
C ILE A 86 16.84 0.71 9.91
N PHE A 87 16.01 1.06 10.90
CA PHE A 87 14.55 1.06 10.75
C PHE A 87 14.08 2.10 9.73
N CYS A 88 14.70 3.28 9.72
CA CYS A 88 14.40 4.32 8.75
C CYS A 88 14.75 3.86 7.32
N LYS A 89 15.92 3.26 7.11
CA LYS A 89 16.32 2.72 5.80
C LYS A 89 15.43 1.57 5.33
N ILE A 90 15.13 0.62 6.21
CA ILE A 90 14.24 -0.51 5.93
C ILE A 90 12.87 0.01 5.50
N ARG A 91 12.31 0.99 6.21
CA ARG A 91 11.02 1.59 5.85
C ARG A 91 11.03 2.21 4.45
N VAL A 92 12.04 3.02 4.12
CA VAL A 92 12.16 3.64 2.79
C VAL A 92 12.30 2.57 1.71
N TYR A 93 13.10 1.53 1.96
CA TYR A 93 13.26 0.42 1.04
C TYR A 93 11.96 -0.35 0.81
N LEU A 94 11.26 -0.75 1.87
CA LEU A 94 9.95 -1.41 1.78
C LEU A 94 8.92 -0.54 1.05
N THR A 95 8.91 0.76 1.28
CA THR A 95 7.97 1.69 0.64
C THR A 95 8.19 1.80 -0.87
N GLY A 96 9.42 1.63 -1.36
CA GLY A 96 9.71 1.64 -2.80
C GLY A 96 9.55 0.26 -3.46
N VAL A 97 10.03 -0.79 -2.80
CA VAL A 97 10.14 -2.12 -3.41
C VAL A 97 8.79 -2.82 -3.53
N PHE A 98 7.93 -2.74 -2.52
CA PHE A 98 6.63 -3.43 -2.57
C PHE A 98 5.69 -2.93 -3.68
N PRO A 99 5.46 -1.62 -3.86
CA PRO A 99 4.66 -1.15 -5.00
C PRO A 99 5.37 -1.42 -6.34
N GLY A 100 6.71 -1.44 -6.36
CA GLY A 100 7.48 -1.89 -7.52
C GLY A 100 7.17 -3.34 -7.92
N ILE A 101 7.09 -4.25 -6.95
CA ILE A 101 6.72 -5.64 -7.18
C ILE A 101 5.26 -5.76 -7.63
N SER A 102 4.35 -5.00 -7.00
CA SER A 102 2.93 -4.99 -7.37
C SER A 102 2.71 -4.55 -8.81
N THR A 103 3.33 -3.44 -9.21
CA THR A 103 3.28 -2.94 -10.59
C THR A 103 3.92 -3.90 -11.59
N ALA A 104 5.06 -4.53 -11.24
CA ALA A 104 5.70 -5.54 -12.07
C ALA A 104 4.80 -6.76 -12.30
N CYS A 105 4.13 -7.26 -11.26
CA CYS A 105 3.14 -8.34 -11.39
C CYS A 105 1.96 -7.96 -12.29
N LEU A 106 1.51 -6.71 -12.21
CA LEU A 106 0.46 -6.16 -13.08
C LEU A 106 0.89 -6.12 -14.55
N VAL A 107 2.12 -5.66 -14.82
CA VAL A 107 2.69 -5.63 -16.18
C VAL A 107 2.81 -7.05 -16.74
N LEU A 108 3.34 -7.99 -15.96
CA LEU A 108 3.42 -9.41 -16.36
C LEU A 108 2.03 -9.99 -16.65
N ALA A 109 1.02 -9.63 -15.86
CA ALA A 109 -0.36 -10.05 -16.09
C ALA A 109 -0.94 -9.51 -17.40
N THR A 110 -0.61 -8.27 -17.78
CA THR A 110 -1.02 -7.70 -19.07
C THR A 110 -0.29 -8.34 -20.26
N ILE A 111 1.00 -8.67 -20.10
CA ILE A 111 1.79 -9.34 -21.14
C ILE A 111 1.23 -10.74 -21.41
N ASP A 112 0.93 -11.52 -20.36
CA ASP A 112 0.31 -12.84 -20.45
C ASP A 112 -1.01 -12.78 -21.25
N ARG A 113 -1.84 -11.76 -20.97
CA ARG A 113 -3.08 -11.53 -21.72
C ARG A 113 -2.87 -11.12 -23.17
N CYS A 114 -1.89 -10.26 -23.44
CA CYS A 114 -1.56 -9.85 -24.81
C CYS A 114 -1.14 -11.06 -25.64
N TRP A 115 -0.32 -11.94 -25.08
CA TRP A 115 0.18 -13.13 -25.76
C TRP A 115 -0.92 -14.14 -26.09
N LEU A 116 -1.87 -14.34 -25.17
CA LEU A 116 -3.02 -15.21 -25.39
C LEU A 116 -4.01 -14.65 -26.41
N THR A 117 -4.07 -13.31 -26.55
CA THR A 117 -4.97 -12.65 -27.52
C THR A 117 -4.35 -12.60 -28.92
N SER A 118 -3.03 -12.48 -29.02
CA SER A 118 -2.31 -12.38 -30.30
C SER A 118 -2.01 -13.73 -30.95
N SER A 119 -2.20 -14.85 -30.26
CA SER A 119 -2.10 -16.20 -30.83
C SER A 119 -3.41 -16.71 -31.43
N LEU A 120 -4.44 -15.85 -31.54
CA LEU A 120 -5.70 -16.11 -32.24
C LEU A 120 -5.66 -15.43 -33.61
#